data_AF-A0A7J3QX08-F1
#
_entry.id   AF-A0A7J3QX08-F1
#
_cell.length_a   1.000
_cell.length_b   1.000
_cell.length_c   1.000
_cell.angle_alpha   90.00
_cell.angle_beta   90.00
_cell.angle_gamma   90.00
#
_symmetry.space_group_name_H-M   'P 1'
#
loop_
_entity.id
_entity.type
_entity.pdbx_description
1 polymer ?
#
loop_
_entity_poly.entity_id
_entity_poly.type
_entity_poly.pdbx_seq_one_letter_code
_entity_poly.pdbx_strand_id
1 'polypeptide(L)'
;MSVLEKALQMLERHPLCNHCLGRQFAFLAHGIENEEKGKTLKTMLLMEAQALASTKKTEAIRVLKILASNGFLKQAEEVLHQMRRRPPKKAVQTCFLCENRFEAVDELAKRAVEKLGEYEFNTFMVGVELPVDVEEREDEFKARFNVEYGENIRLEFGRLLARKIAGYSDKKLDYHKPDIVVLLNPMTEEIRLQVNPLYIAGRYKKLVRGIPQSKWICTKCGGKGCEKCNWTGKRYPESVEELITPPFLEATGGVKASFHASGREDVDARMLGKGRPFVIEISQPRKRFIDLKKLEEAVNAYAKGRVEVSDLQIVDKDFIRRVKKGEAAQKEYRVVVEFEKEVSDEDLKLLEQKLTGVIVKQRTPL
;
A
#
# COMPACT_ATOMS: atom_id res chain seq x y z
N MET A 1 -3.95 30.53 29.24
CA MET A 1 -3.92 29.32 30.06
C MET A 1 -2.61 28.60 29.78
N SER A 2 -1.85 28.25 30.81
CA SER A 2 -0.60 27.51 30.65
C SER A 2 -0.88 26.07 30.14
N VAL A 3 0.17 25.40 29.64
CA VAL A 3 0.07 23.99 29.21
C VAL A 3 -0.40 23.10 30.38
N LEU A 4 0.10 23.33 31.59
CA LEU A 4 -0.25 22.55 32.78
C LEU A 4 -1.69 22.81 33.24
N GLU A 5 -2.14 24.07 33.23
CA GLU A 5 -3.53 24.42 33.54
C GLU A 5 -4.52 23.74 32.58
N LYS A 6 -4.18 23.74 31.27
CA LYS A 6 -5.01 23.12 30.23
C LYS A 6 -5.02 21.59 30.37
N ALA A 7 -3.87 20.98 30.65
CA ALA A 7 -3.76 19.54 30.93
C ALA A 7 -4.56 19.15 32.17
N LEU A 8 -4.50 19.94 33.25
CA LEU A 8 -5.31 19.72 34.45
C LEU A 8 -6.80 19.81 34.11
N GLN A 9 -7.24 20.84 33.39
CA GLN A 9 -8.65 21.03 32.98
C GLN A 9 -9.19 19.82 32.20
N MET A 10 -8.39 19.26 31.29
CA MET A 10 -8.74 18.02 30.57
C MET A 10 -8.92 16.85 31.53
N LEU A 11 -7.97 16.65 32.45
CA LEU A 11 -8.00 15.58 33.44
C LEU A 11 -9.12 15.75 34.46
N GLU A 12 -9.55 16.96 34.79
CA GLU A 12 -10.68 17.17 35.71
C GLU A 12 -11.99 16.59 35.14
N ARG A 13 -12.14 16.65 33.81
CA ARG A 13 -13.36 16.23 33.12
C ARG A 13 -13.30 14.78 32.68
N HIS A 14 -12.13 14.30 32.25
CA HIS A 14 -12.01 13.02 31.58
C HIS A 14 -10.78 12.22 32.05
N PRO A 15 -10.89 10.90 32.20
CA PRO A 15 -9.75 10.02 32.41
C PRO A 15 -8.92 9.89 31.13
N LEU A 16 -7.60 10.16 31.19
CA LEU A 16 -6.72 10.16 30.02
C LEU A 16 -5.42 9.41 30.30
N CYS A 17 -5.10 8.42 29.47
CA CYS A 17 -3.80 7.76 29.50
C CYS A 17 -2.69 8.72 29.06
N ASN A 18 -1.43 8.29 29.20
CA ASN A 18 -0.27 9.13 28.88
C ASN A 18 -0.23 9.53 27.40
N HIS A 19 -0.42 8.59 26.47
CA HIS A 19 -0.51 8.89 25.04
C HIS A 19 -1.62 9.90 24.73
N CYS A 20 -2.83 9.68 25.26
CA CYS A 20 -3.98 10.52 24.98
C CYS A 20 -3.88 11.93 25.54
N LEU A 21 -3.25 12.12 26.70
CA LEU A 21 -2.97 13.45 27.24
C LEU A 21 -1.83 14.12 26.46
N GLY A 22 -0.70 13.43 26.28
CA GLY A 22 0.48 14.01 25.63
C GLY A 22 0.23 14.38 24.18
N ARG A 23 -0.55 13.60 23.43
CA ARG A 23 -0.89 13.89 22.04
C ARG A 23 -1.73 15.15 21.86
N GLN A 24 -2.35 15.70 22.92
CA GLN A 24 -3.01 17.03 22.84
C GLN A 24 -2.00 18.18 22.75
N PHE A 25 -0.72 17.88 22.97
CA PHE A 25 0.41 18.80 22.92
C PHE A 25 1.52 18.26 22.01
N ALA A 26 1.17 17.41 21.05
CA ALA A 26 2.09 16.71 20.16
C ALA A 26 3.07 17.65 19.41
N PHE A 27 2.59 18.82 18.99
CA PHE A 27 3.41 19.80 18.26
C PHE A 27 4.27 20.70 19.16
N LEU A 28 4.22 20.53 20.49
CA LEU A 28 5.15 21.15 21.43
C LEU A 28 6.28 20.17 21.78
N ALA A 29 7.48 20.67 22.06
CA ALA A 29 8.65 19.87 22.45
C ALA A 29 8.93 18.69 21.49
N HIS A 30 9.35 19.02 20.26
CA HIS A 30 9.69 18.03 19.24
C HIS A 30 10.75 17.03 19.71
N GLY A 31 10.64 15.78 19.27
CA GLY A 31 11.55 14.68 19.62
C GLY A 31 11.16 13.88 20.86
N ILE A 32 10.26 14.40 21.70
CA ILE A 32 9.71 13.67 22.85
C ILE A 32 8.45 12.91 22.42
N GLU A 33 8.31 11.65 22.83
CA GLU A 33 7.12 10.87 22.53
C GLU A 33 5.90 11.33 23.32
N ASN A 34 4.70 11.14 22.78
CA ASN A 34 3.48 11.59 23.45
C ASN A 34 3.20 10.84 24.76
N GLU A 35 3.59 9.58 24.86
CA GLU A 35 3.53 8.87 26.15
C GLU A 35 4.36 9.59 27.21
N GLU A 36 5.61 9.92 26.87
CA GLU A 36 6.53 10.61 27.76
C GLU A 36 6.05 12.04 28.08
N LYS A 37 5.51 12.77 27.10
CA LYS A 37 4.88 14.09 27.33
C LYS A 37 3.73 13.99 28.32
N GLY A 38 2.79 13.07 28.11
CA GLY A 38 1.65 12.88 28.99
C GLY A 38 2.07 12.50 30.41
N LYS A 39 3.07 11.61 30.54
CA LYS A 39 3.66 11.26 31.84
C LYS A 39 4.32 12.47 32.51
N THR A 40 5.04 13.27 31.74
CA THR A 40 5.74 14.48 32.22
C THR A 40 4.74 15.51 32.73
N LEU A 41 3.67 15.80 31.97
CA LEU A 41 2.60 16.72 32.40
C LEU A 41 1.97 16.28 33.72
N LYS A 42 1.66 14.98 33.86
CA LYS A 42 1.10 14.42 35.09
C LYS A 42 2.08 14.51 36.26
N THR A 43 3.36 14.28 36.00
CA THR A 43 4.43 14.38 37.01
C THR A 43 4.60 15.82 37.49
N MET A 44 4.59 16.79 36.58
CA MET A 44 4.65 18.21 36.92
C MET A 44 3.45 18.64 37.76
N LEU A 45 2.23 18.25 37.37
CA LEU A 45 1.03 18.53 38.15
C LEU A 45 1.08 17.90 39.55
N LEU A 46 1.66 16.69 39.67
CA LEU A 46 1.86 16.04 40.97
C LEU A 46 2.79 16.88 41.87
N MET A 47 3.93 17.33 41.33
CA MET A 47 4.90 18.15 42.05
C MET A 47 4.30 19.51 42.47
N GLU A 48 3.58 20.18 41.57
CA GLU A 48 2.88 21.44 41.89
C GLU A 48 1.84 21.24 43.00
N ALA A 49 1.05 20.17 42.93
CA ALA A 49 0.07 19.85 43.96
C ALA A 49 0.74 19.60 45.33
N GLN A 50 1.88 18.92 45.37
CA GLN A 50 2.65 18.72 46.61
C GLN A 50 3.20 20.03 47.16
N ALA A 51 3.78 20.89 46.30
CA ALA A 51 4.31 22.19 46.72
C ALA A 51 3.21 23.09 47.30
N LEU A 52 2.01 23.05 46.70
CA LEU A 52 0.84 23.78 47.19
C LEU A 52 0.22 23.19 48.46
N ALA A 53 0.58 21.97 48.87
CA ALA A 53 -0.05 21.31 50.02
C ALA A 53 0.14 22.09 51.34
N SER A 54 1.23 22.85 51.47
CA SER A 54 1.56 23.66 52.64
C SER A 54 0.76 24.97 52.73
N THR A 55 0.40 25.57 51.58
CA THR A 55 -0.24 26.90 51.52
C THR A 55 -1.72 26.83 51.09
N LYS A 56 -2.08 25.91 50.20
CA LYS A 56 -3.43 25.72 49.64
C LYS A 56 -3.85 24.25 49.67
N LYS A 57 -3.95 23.71 50.90
CA LYS A 57 -4.21 22.29 51.17
C LYS A 57 -5.42 21.70 50.43
N THR A 58 -6.52 22.44 50.31
CA THR A 58 -7.75 21.95 49.66
C THR A 58 -7.57 21.76 48.15
N GLU A 59 -6.90 22.72 47.51
CA GLU A 59 -6.61 22.71 46.07
C GLU A 59 -5.62 21.59 45.72
N ALA A 60 -4.55 21.45 46.50
CA ALA A 60 -3.60 20.35 46.40
C ALA A 60 -4.28 18.97 46.46
N ILE A 61 -5.17 18.76 47.44
CA ILE A 61 -5.91 17.50 47.58
C ILE A 61 -6.83 17.25 46.38
N ARG A 62 -7.47 18.29 45.82
CA ARG A 62 -8.30 18.16 44.61
C ARG A 62 -7.47 17.66 43.43
N VAL A 63 -6.35 18.31 43.15
CA VAL A 63 -5.47 17.94 42.02
C VAL A 63 -4.94 16.52 42.20
N LEU A 64 -4.46 16.16 43.39
CA LEU A 64 -3.98 14.80 43.68
C LEU A 64 -5.07 13.73 43.44
N LYS A 65 -6.32 14.00 43.82
CA LYS A 65 -7.43 13.07 43.54
C LYS A 65 -7.71 12.92 42.05
N ILE A 66 -7.66 14.01 41.29
CA ILE A 66 -7.83 13.99 39.82
C ILE A 66 -6.69 13.19 39.17
N LEU A 67 -5.44 13.40 39.58
CA LEU A 67 -4.29 12.66 39.06
C LEU A 67 -4.37 11.16 39.39
N ALA A 68 -4.83 10.81 40.59
CA ALA A 68 -5.05 9.44 41.00
C ALA A 68 -6.15 8.76 40.16
N SER A 69 -7.31 9.40 39.98
CA SER A 69 -8.43 8.78 39.23
C SER A 69 -8.29 8.91 37.73
N ASN A 70 -8.25 10.15 37.22
CA ASN A 70 -8.35 10.44 35.80
C ASN A 70 -6.96 10.51 35.14
N GLY A 71 -5.93 10.78 35.92
CA GLY A 71 -4.54 10.74 35.48
C GLY A 71 -3.92 9.34 35.51
N PHE A 72 -4.56 8.34 36.12
CA PHE A 72 -4.02 6.99 36.31
C PHE A 72 -2.64 6.98 36.98
N LEU A 73 -2.36 7.94 37.85
CA LEU A 73 -1.05 8.13 38.46
C LEU A 73 -1.02 7.53 39.87
N LYS A 74 -0.46 6.33 40.02
CA LYS A 74 -0.34 5.62 41.31
C LYS A 74 0.40 6.44 42.37
N GLN A 75 1.41 7.20 41.97
CA GLN A 75 2.17 8.06 42.87
C GLN A 75 1.28 9.13 43.54
N ALA A 76 0.23 9.61 42.88
CA ALA A 76 -0.69 10.56 43.48
C ALA A 76 -1.51 9.92 44.63
N GLU A 77 -1.84 8.63 44.53
CA GLU A 77 -2.48 7.87 45.61
C GLU A 77 -1.57 7.75 46.82
N GLU A 78 -0.30 7.41 46.60
CA GLU A 78 0.72 7.29 47.65
C GLU A 78 0.86 8.61 48.43
N VAL A 79 0.88 9.74 47.72
CA VAL A 79 0.93 11.08 48.33
C VAL A 79 -0.34 11.39 49.13
N LEU A 80 -1.53 11.05 48.61
CA LEU A 80 -2.77 11.20 49.37
C LEU A 80 -2.75 10.38 50.67
N HIS A 81 -2.23 9.15 50.63
CA HIS A 81 -2.07 8.31 51.82
C HIS A 81 -1.13 8.92 52.85
N GLN A 82 0.03 9.44 52.41
CA GLN A 82 0.96 10.17 53.30
C GLN A 82 0.30 11.39 53.96
N MET A 83 -0.58 12.08 53.22
CA MET A 83 -1.37 13.20 53.75
C MET A 83 -2.57 12.77 54.61
N ARG A 84 -2.70 11.47 54.94
CA ARG A 84 -3.83 10.86 55.67
C ARG A 84 -5.19 11.15 55.00
N ARG A 85 -5.21 11.23 53.66
CA ARG A 85 -6.42 11.39 52.86
C ARG A 85 -6.74 10.09 52.12
N ARG A 86 -8.03 9.85 51.90
CA ARG A 86 -8.49 8.69 51.14
C ARG A 86 -8.42 8.98 49.64
N PRO A 87 -7.83 8.07 48.83
CA PRO A 87 -7.93 8.16 47.38
C PRO A 87 -9.39 8.00 46.93
N PRO A 88 -9.72 8.42 45.69
CA PRO A 88 -11.05 8.29 45.14
C PRO A 88 -11.51 6.81 45.09
N LYS A 89 -12.77 6.55 45.50
CA LYS A 89 -13.32 5.19 45.69
C LYS A 89 -13.59 4.39 44.40
N LYS A 90 -13.61 5.06 43.25
CA LYS A 90 -13.80 4.44 41.92
C LYS A 90 -12.77 5.06 40.98
N ALA A 91 -11.64 4.41 40.78
CA ALA A 91 -10.77 4.75 39.67
C ALA A 91 -11.54 4.37 38.39
N VAL A 92 -11.85 5.36 37.55
CA VAL A 92 -12.22 5.02 36.17
C VAL A 92 -11.02 4.28 35.60
N GLN A 93 -11.22 3.08 35.06
CA GLN A 93 -10.10 2.23 34.65
C GLN A 93 -9.73 2.41 33.18
N THR A 94 -10.58 3.09 32.41
CA THR A 94 -10.42 3.22 30.97
C THR A 94 -10.21 4.67 30.55
N CYS A 95 -9.25 4.89 29.66
CA CYS A 95 -9.05 6.18 29.02
C CYS A 95 -10.29 6.56 28.20
N PHE A 96 -10.79 7.77 28.37
CA PHE A 96 -11.95 8.30 27.65
C PHE A 96 -11.75 8.29 26.13
N LEU A 97 -10.54 8.55 25.65
CA LEU A 97 -10.27 8.72 24.21
C LEU A 97 -9.91 7.41 23.50
N CYS A 98 -9.10 6.57 24.14
CA CYS A 98 -8.57 5.36 23.49
C CYS A 98 -9.06 4.06 24.10
N GLU A 99 -9.81 4.09 25.21
CA GLU A 99 -10.27 2.87 25.91
C GLU A 99 -9.13 1.89 26.21
N ASN A 100 -7.94 2.43 26.55
CA ASN A 100 -6.69 1.71 26.81
C ASN A 100 -6.13 0.89 25.63
N ARG A 101 -6.59 1.10 24.40
CA ARG A 101 -6.12 0.36 23.22
C ARG A 101 -4.64 0.56 22.85
N PHE A 102 -3.96 1.55 23.43
CA PHE A 102 -2.50 1.67 23.29
C PHE A 102 -1.74 0.51 23.95
N GLU A 103 -2.32 -0.17 24.94
CA GLU A 103 -1.71 -1.33 25.59
C GLU A 103 -1.62 -2.54 24.64
N ALA A 104 -2.51 -2.63 23.65
CA ALA A 104 -2.53 -3.71 22.67
C ALA A 104 -1.54 -3.52 21.50
N VAL A 105 -0.85 -2.37 21.40
CA VAL A 105 0.02 -2.04 20.26
C VAL A 105 1.13 -3.05 20.04
N ASP A 106 1.75 -3.53 21.13
CA ASP A 106 2.84 -4.50 21.08
C ASP A 106 2.37 -5.84 20.48
N GLU A 107 1.22 -6.32 20.95
CA GLU A 107 0.61 -7.58 20.51
C GLU A 107 0.09 -7.50 19.07
N LEU A 108 -0.56 -6.39 18.72
CA LEU A 108 -1.01 -6.13 17.34
C LEU A 108 0.17 -6.09 16.36
N ALA A 109 1.29 -5.51 16.76
CA ALA A 109 2.49 -5.47 15.94
C ALA A 109 3.09 -6.87 15.71
N LYS A 110 3.15 -7.72 16.74
CA LYS A 110 3.61 -9.12 16.60
C LYS A 110 2.71 -9.92 15.66
N ARG A 111 1.40 -9.87 15.87
CA ARG A 111 0.40 -10.52 14.98
C ARG A 111 0.50 -10.03 13.53
N ALA A 112 0.79 -8.74 13.33
CA ALA A 112 1.01 -8.21 11.98
C ALA A 112 2.28 -8.79 11.34
N VAL A 113 3.38 -8.92 12.09
CA VAL A 113 4.64 -9.51 11.62
C VAL A 113 4.47 -10.99 11.26
N GLU A 114 3.72 -11.75 12.05
CA GLU A 114 3.39 -13.14 11.75
C GLU A 114 2.70 -13.27 10.38
N LYS A 115 1.67 -12.44 10.12
CA LYS A 115 0.99 -12.41 8.81
C LYS A 115 1.91 -11.97 7.68
N LEU A 116 2.80 -11.02 7.94
CA LEU A 116 3.79 -10.56 6.96
C LEU A 116 4.80 -11.65 6.59
N GLY A 117 5.05 -12.61 7.48
CA GLY A 117 5.96 -13.73 7.24
C GLY A 117 5.59 -14.63 6.05
N GLU A 118 4.35 -14.55 5.56
CA GLU A 118 3.91 -15.26 4.36
C GLU A 118 4.42 -14.66 3.03
N TYR A 119 5.05 -13.49 3.07
CA TYR A 119 5.41 -12.70 1.89
C TYR A 119 6.88 -12.27 1.90
N GLU A 120 7.49 -12.25 0.73
CA GLU A 120 8.76 -11.55 0.49
C GLU A 120 8.48 -10.09 0.13
N PHE A 121 9.07 -9.17 0.90
CA PHE A 121 8.99 -7.74 0.68
C PHE A 121 10.19 -7.02 1.28
N ASN A 122 10.44 -5.78 0.87
CA ASN A 122 11.45 -4.90 1.46
C ASN A 122 10.82 -3.74 2.22
N THR A 123 9.71 -3.20 1.69
CA THR A 123 9.09 -1.99 2.25
C THR A 123 7.65 -2.23 2.67
N PHE A 124 7.22 -1.53 3.71
CA PHE A 124 5.82 -1.56 4.13
C PHE A 124 5.36 -0.19 4.62
N MET A 125 4.05 -0.04 4.74
CA MET A 125 3.46 1.08 5.48
C MET A 125 2.36 0.57 6.40
N VAL A 126 2.01 1.35 7.42
CA VAL A 126 0.89 1.06 8.31
C VAL A 126 -0.23 2.06 8.06
N GLY A 127 -1.43 1.55 7.74
CA GLY A 127 -2.66 2.33 7.72
C GLY A 127 -3.52 1.98 8.93
N VAL A 128 -4.08 3.00 9.58
CA VAL A 128 -4.95 2.83 10.75
C VAL A 128 -6.39 3.18 10.39
N GLU A 129 -7.27 2.19 10.54
CA GLU A 129 -8.72 2.34 10.42
C GLU A 129 -9.32 2.48 11.82
N LEU A 130 -10.19 3.47 12.03
CA LEU A 130 -10.87 3.70 13.29
C LEU A 130 -12.39 3.73 13.09
N PRO A 131 -13.17 3.24 14.06
CA PRO A 131 -14.60 3.48 14.11
C PRO A 131 -14.93 4.99 14.16
N VAL A 132 -16.04 5.39 13.53
CA VAL A 132 -16.45 6.80 13.40
C VAL A 132 -16.68 7.43 14.77
N ASP A 133 -17.27 6.70 15.72
CA ASP A 133 -17.54 7.16 17.09
C ASP A 133 -16.27 7.51 17.86
N VAL A 134 -15.15 6.83 17.58
CA VAL A 134 -13.84 7.15 18.17
C VAL A 134 -13.32 8.48 17.63
N GLU A 135 -13.48 8.72 16.32
CA GLU A 135 -13.05 9.96 15.68
C GLU A 135 -13.89 11.15 16.16
N GLU A 136 -15.22 11.00 16.16
CA GLU A 136 -16.15 12.02 16.64
C GLU A 136 -15.89 12.38 18.11
N ARG A 137 -15.69 11.37 18.97
CA ARG A 137 -15.32 11.58 20.37
C ARG A 137 -14.03 12.38 20.54
N GLU A 138 -13.04 12.14 19.67
CA GLU A 138 -11.80 12.89 19.68
C GLU A 138 -12.02 14.35 19.23
N ASP A 139 -12.78 14.57 18.16
CA ASP A 139 -13.03 15.90 17.63
C ASP A 139 -13.83 16.76 18.62
N GLU A 140 -14.85 16.19 19.26
CA GLU A 140 -15.60 16.83 20.35
C GLU A 140 -14.68 17.19 21.52
N PHE A 141 -13.77 16.29 21.89
CA PHE A 141 -12.80 16.54 22.94
C PHE A 141 -11.90 17.72 22.57
N LYS A 142 -11.33 17.73 21.36
CA LYS A 142 -10.45 18.80 20.89
C LYS A 142 -11.15 20.15 20.84
N ALA A 143 -12.37 20.20 20.34
CA ALA A 143 -13.19 21.40 20.31
C ALA A 143 -13.49 21.93 21.72
N ARG A 144 -13.90 21.05 22.64
CA ARG A 144 -14.24 21.42 24.03
C ARG A 144 -13.07 22.06 24.78
N PHE A 145 -11.86 21.57 24.58
CA PHE A 145 -10.66 22.09 25.26
C PHE A 145 -9.84 23.04 24.39
N ASN A 146 -10.37 23.48 23.24
CA ASN A 146 -9.70 24.34 22.28
C ASN A 146 -8.26 23.86 21.96
N VAL A 147 -8.08 22.58 21.64
CA VAL A 147 -6.75 21.98 21.43
C VAL A 147 -6.09 22.54 20.17
N GLU A 148 -4.93 23.18 20.35
CA GLU A 148 -4.21 23.86 19.26
C GLU A 148 -3.01 23.05 18.74
N TYR A 149 -2.33 22.33 19.64
CA TYR A 149 -1.06 21.66 19.34
C TYR A 149 -1.19 20.14 19.27
N GLY A 150 -2.41 19.62 19.12
CA GLY A 150 -2.69 18.20 19.24
C GLY A 150 -2.64 17.44 17.93
N GLU A 151 -2.30 16.15 17.98
CA GLU A 151 -2.40 15.23 16.84
C GLU A 151 -3.57 14.24 17.00
N ASN A 152 -3.96 13.62 15.88
CA ASN A 152 -5.06 12.66 15.85
C ASN A 152 -4.64 11.30 16.43
N ILE A 153 -5.55 10.59 17.11
CA ILE A 153 -5.27 9.27 17.67
C ILE A 153 -4.84 8.26 16.60
N ARG A 154 -5.38 8.40 15.38
CA ARG A 154 -4.99 7.64 14.19
C ARG A 154 -3.49 7.73 13.91
N LEU A 155 -2.93 8.95 13.98
CA LEU A 155 -1.51 9.21 13.69
C LEU A 155 -0.62 8.63 14.78
N GLU A 156 -1.02 8.77 16.05
CA GLU A 156 -0.31 8.17 17.19
C GLU A 156 -0.24 6.65 17.06
N PHE A 157 -1.37 5.98 16.80
CA PHE A 157 -1.39 4.53 16.55
C PHE A 157 -0.52 4.15 15.36
N GLY A 158 -0.65 4.86 14.23
CA GLY A 158 0.11 4.58 13.02
C GLY A 158 1.62 4.64 13.27
N ARG A 159 2.08 5.68 13.96
CA ARG A 159 3.50 5.87 14.30
C ARG A 159 4.03 4.79 15.24
N LEU A 160 3.27 4.44 16.28
CA LEU A 160 3.68 3.42 17.25
C LEU A 160 3.71 2.02 16.63
N LEU A 161 2.65 1.65 15.88
CA LEU A 161 2.57 0.37 15.19
C LEU A 161 3.64 0.24 14.11
N ALA A 162 3.85 1.26 13.29
CA ALA A 162 4.90 1.28 12.26
C ALA A 162 6.28 1.04 12.87
N ARG A 163 6.59 1.71 13.98
CA ARG A 163 7.87 1.55 14.68
C ARG A 163 8.02 0.15 15.28
N LYS A 164 6.99 -0.37 15.93
CA LYS A 164 7.02 -1.72 16.53
C LYS A 164 7.18 -2.80 15.46
N ILE A 165 6.41 -2.72 14.38
CA ILE A 165 6.55 -3.65 13.24
C ILE A 165 7.94 -3.54 12.62
N ALA A 166 8.50 -2.34 12.44
CA ALA A 166 9.87 -2.16 11.95
C ALA A 166 10.95 -2.61 12.94
N GLY A 167 10.65 -2.67 14.24
CA GLY A 167 11.56 -3.22 15.25
C GLY A 167 11.52 -4.75 15.31
N TYR A 168 10.40 -5.35 14.93
CA TYR A 168 10.21 -6.80 14.88
C TYR A 168 10.49 -7.41 13.50
N SER A 169 10.56 -6.58 12.46
CA SER A 169 10.89 -6.99 11.11
C SER A 169 12.06 -6.17 10.61
N ASP A 170 13.06 -6.79 9.97
CA ASP A 170 14.19 -6.07 9.35
C ASP A 170 13.77 -5.33 8.05
N LYS A 171 12.56 -4.77 8.01
CA LYS A 171 11.90 -4.19 6.84
C LYS A 171 11.77 -2.69 7.00
N LYS A 172 11.77 -1.98 5.86
CA LYS A 172 11.82 -0.51 5.84
C LYS A 172 10.44 0.09 5.69
N LEU A 173 10.20 1.23 6.32
CA LEU A 173 8.98 2.01 6.09
C LEU A 173 9.10 2.81 4.78
N ASP A 174 8.07 2.72 3.94
CA ASP A 174 7.92 3.56 2.74
C ASP A 174 6.45 3.99 2.60
N TYR A 175 6.20 5.29 2.80
CA TYR A 175 4.84 5.86 2.73
C TYR A 175 4.37 6.18 1.31
N HIS A 176 5.24 6.08 0.30
CA HIS A 176 4.95 6.48 -1.07
C HIS A 176 4.80 5.25 -1.99
N LYS A 177 5.72 4.29 -1.87
CA LYS A 177 5.75 3.07 -2.70
C LYS A 177 6.03 1.82 -1.86
N PRO A 178 5.17 1.49 -0.87
CA PRO A 178 5.33 0.26 -0.09
C PRO A 178 5.08 -0.99 -0.94
N ASP A 179 5.77 -2.09 -0.62
CA ASP A 179 5.42 -3.42 -1.14
C ASP A 179 4.11 -3.92 -0.50
N ILE A 180 3.94 -3.70 0.80
CA ILE A 180 2.75 -4.15 1.56
C ILE A 180 2.22 -3.00 2.43
N VAL A 181 0.90 -2.81 2.43
CA VAL A 181 0.21 -1.95 3.39
C VAL A 181 -0.42 -2.84 4.47
N VAL A 182 -0.03 -2.61 5.72
CA VAL A 182 -0.62 -3.25 6.89
C VAL A 182 -1.78 -2.36 7.37
N LEU A 183 -3.01 -2.78 7.13
CA LEU A 183 -4.21 -2.09 7.59
C LEU A 183 -4.63 -2.66 8.94
N LEU A 184 -4.65 -1.79 9.96
CA LEU A 184 -4.90 -2.15 11.35
C LEU A 184 -6.05 -1.35 11.91
N ASN A 185 -6.96 -2.02 12.61
CA ASN A 185 -7.94 -1.35 13.45
C ASN A 185 -7.63 -1.66 14.93
N PRO A 186 -7.08 -0.70 15.70
CA PRO A 186 -6.73 -0.91 17.11
C PRO A 186 -7.94 -1.16 18.03
N MET A 187 -9.14 -0.82 17.58
CA MET A 187 -10.38 -0.96 18.37
C MET A 187 -10.99 -2.35 18.20
N THR A 188 -11.02 -2.85 16.97
CA THR A 188 -11.56 -4.19 16.64
C THR A 188 -10.48 -5.28 16.59
N GLU A 189 -9.21 -4.89 16.65
CA GLU A 189 -8.03 -5.75 16.53
C GLU A 189 -7.94 -6.50 15.20
N GLU A 190 -8.62 -5.97 14.18
CA GLU A 190 -8.58 -6.49 12.83
C GLU A 190 -7.27 -6.11 12.13
N ILE A 191 -6.66 -7.08 11.45
CA ILE A 191 -5.41 -6.90 10.70
C ILE A 191 -5.62 -7.43 9.28
N ARG A 192 -5.54 -6.54 8.28
CA ARG A 192 -5.58 -6.90 6.86
C ARG A 192 -4.27 -6.50 6.19
N LEU A 193 -3.82 -7.31 5.23
CA LEU A 193 -2.66 -7.00 4.41
C LEU A 193 -3.14 -6.66 2.99
N GLN A 194 -2.75 -5.50 2.49
CA GLN A 194 -2.86 -5.18 1.08
C GLN A 194 -1.48 -5.30 0.44
N VAL A 195 -1.29 -6.35 -0.35
CA VAL A 195 -0.04 -6.62 -1.06
C VAL A 195 -0.07 -5.92 -2.41
N ASN A 196 0.81 -4.93 -2.60
CA ASN A 196 0.83 -4.14 -3.82
C ASN A 196 1.39 -4.94 -5.01
N PRO A 197 0.96 -4.69 -6.26
CA PRO A 197 1.44 -5.49 -7.40
C PRO A 197 2.95 -5.37 -7.66
N LEU A 198 3.53 -6.42 -8.24
CA LEU A 198 4.87 -6.41 -8.82
C LEU A 198 4.76 -6.17 -10.33
N TYR A 199 5.58 -5.27 -10.85
CA TYR A 199 5.61 -4.92 -12.27
C TYR A 199 6.93 -5.34 -12.90
N ILE A 200 6.87 -6.13 -13.96
CA ILE A 200 8.05 -6.58 -14.71
C ILE A 200 7.86 -6.24 -16.17
N ALA A 201 8.75 -5.41 -16.71
CA ALA A 201 8.78 -5.05 -18.11
C ALA A 201 9.72 -5.96 -18.89
N GLY A 202 9.50 -6.06 -20.19
CA GLY A 202 10.35 -6.80 -21.12
C GLY A 202 9.99 -6.52 -22.56
N ARG A 203 10.54 -7.31 -23.48
CA ARG A 203 10.17 -7.29 -24.90
C ARG A 203 9.81 -8.70 -25.33
N TYR A 204 8.77 -8.84 -26.15
CA TYR A 204 8.41 -10.13 -26.72
C TYR A 204 8.53 -10.15 -28.24
N LYS A 205 8.95 -11.29 -28.78
CA LYS A 205 8.79 -11.66 -30.18
C LYS A 205 7.66 -12.67 -30.30
N LYS A 206 6.89 -12.56 -31.37
CA LYS A 206 5.87 -13.54 -31.77
C LYS A 206 6.35 -14.19 -33.06
N LEU A 207 6.81 -15.43 -32.95
CA LEU A 207 7.51 -16.14 -34.03
C LEU A 207 6.56 -16.91 -34.96
N VAL A 208 5.33 -17.17 -34.50
CA VAL A 208 4.29 -17.87 -35.26
C VAL A 208 3.15 -16.95 -35.67
N ARG A 209 2.44 -17.32 -36.73
CA ARG A 209 1.15 -16.73 -37.12
C ARG A 209 0.02 -17.56 -36.51
N GLY A 210 -1.18 -16.98 -36.38
CA GLY A 210 -2.38 -17.70 -35.95
C GLY A 210 -2.72 -17.58 -34.46
N ILE A 211 -1.93 -16.85 -33.66
CA ILE A 211 -2.23 -16.57 -32.25
C ILE A 211 -2.46 -15.06 -32.02
N PRO A 212 -3.49 -14.63 -31.26
CA PRO A 212 -3.65 -13.23 -30.87
C PRO A 212 -2.63 -12.79 -29.82
N GLN A 213 -2.45 -11.48 -29.66
CA GLN A 213 -1.63 -10.90 -28.58
C GLN A 213 -2.24 -11.19 -27.20
N SER A 214 -3.51 -10.84 -27.01
CA SER A 214 -4.25 -11.03 -25.75
C SER A 214 -5.27 -12.16 -25.86
N LYS A 215 -5.70 -12.67 -24.71
CA LYS A 215 -6.74 -13.69 -24.64
C LYS A 215 -8.03 -13.21 -25.33
N TRP A 216 -8.52 -13.99 -26.29
CA TRP A 216 -9.73 -13.63 -27.04
C TRP A 216 -10.93 -14.46 -26.59
N ILE A 217 -11.78 -13.85 -25.76
CA ILE A 217 -12.95 -14.50 -25.17
C ILE A 217 -14.02 -14.74 -26.24
N CYS A 218 -14.66 -15.91 -26.21
CA CYS A 218 -15.74 -16.24 -27.12
C CYS A 218 -16.95 -15.32 -26.90
N THR A 219 -17.32 -14.55 -27.92
CA THR A 219 -18.42 -13.57 -27.86
C THR A 219 -19.79 -14.19 -27.61
N LYS A 220 -20.00 -15.45 -28.02
CA LYS A 220 -21.29 -16.14 -27.83
C LYS A 220 -21.56 -16.52 -26.37
N CYS A 221 -20.53 -16.95 -25.63
CA CYS A 221 -20.70 -17.47 -24.27
C CYS A 221 -20.04 -16.61 -23.19
N GLY A 222 -19.36 -15.52 -23.56
CA GLY A 222 -18.67 -14.65 -22.60
C GLY A 222 -17.58 -15.36 -21.79
N GLY A 223 -17.02 -16.46 -22.30
CA GLY A 223 -15.97 -17.22 -21.62
C GLY A 223 -16.44 -18.47 -20.89
N LYS A 224 -17.75 -18.75 -20.82
CA LYS A 224 -18.29 -19.93 -20.12
C LYS A 224 -18.05 -21.27 -20.82
N GLY A 225 -17.79 -21.23 -22.13
CA GLY A 225 -17.76 -22.42 -22.99
C GLY A 225 -19.10 -22.63 -23.70
N CYS A 226 -19.04 -22.94 -24.99
CA CYS A 226 -20.17 -23.34 -25.81
C CYS A 226 -19.69 -24.09 -27.05
N GLU A 227 -20.61 -24.70 -27.78
CA GLU A 227 -20.34 -25.42 -29.03
C GLU A 227 -19.50 -24.60 -30.03
N LYS A 228 -19.78 -23.29 -30.20
CA LYS A 228 -19.05 -22.42 -31.14
C LYS A 228 -17.55 -22.32 -30.83
N CYS A 229 -17.16 -22.45 -29.57
CA CYS A 229 -15.76 -22.39 -29.16
C CYS A 229 -15.21 -23.74 -28.71
N ASN A 230 -15.86 -24.84 -29.09
CA ASN A 230 -15.50 -26.19 -28.63
C ASN A 230 -15.39 -26.26 -27.10
N TRP A 231 -16.31 -25.59 -26.40
CA TRP A 231 -16.39 -25.54 -24.93
C TRP A 231 -15.19 -24.90 -24.22
N THR A 232 -14.23 -24.32 -24.94
CA THR A 232 -13.03 -23.67 -24.36
C THR A 232 -13.31 -22.30 -23.73
N GLY A 233 -14.42 -21.66 -24.11
CA GLY A 233 -14.73 -20.28 -23.75
C GLY A 233 -13.91 -19.24 -24.52
N LYS A 234 -13.01 -19.64 -25.43
CA LYS A 234 -12.12 -18.74 -26.18
C LYS A 234 -12.28 -18.90 -27.69
N ARG A 235 -11.94 -17.86 -28.45
CA ARG A 235 -11.90 -17.93 -29.93
C ARG A 235 -10.62 -18.61 -30.43
N TYR A 236 -9.51 -18.39 -29.73
CA TYR A 236 -8.21 -19.00 -30.01
C TYR A 236 -7.76 -19.79 -28.78
N PRO A 237 -7.10 -20.94 -28.95
CA PRO A 237 -6.69 -21.78 -27.83
C PRO A 237 -5.68 -21.08 -26.91
N GLU A 238 -4.79 -20.29 -27.51
CA GLU A 238 -3.70 -19.59 -26.85
C GLU A 238 -3.48 -18.18 -27.41
N SER A 239 -2.67 -17.40 -26.69
CA SER A 239 -2.28 -16.03 -27.03
C SER A 239 -0.87 -15.75 -26.52
N VAL A 240 -0.25 -14.67 -26.99
CA VAL A 240 1.06 -14.22 -26.48
C VAL A 240 1.01 -14.01 -24.96
N GLU A 241 -0.02 -13.34 -24.46
CA GLU A 241 -0.28 -13.15 -23.02
C GLU A 241 -0.32 -14.49 -22.26
N GLU A 242 -1.02 -15.49 -22.78
CA GLU A 242 -1.16 -16.81 -22.12
C GLU A 242 0.10 -17.68 -22.22
N LEU A 243 1.01 -17.38 -23.15
CA LEU A 243 2.32 -18.01 -23.25
C LEU A 243 3.37 -17.36 -22.34
N ILE A 244 3.19 -16.07 -22.01
CA ILE A 244 4.14 -15.33 -21.17
C ILE A 244 3.77 -15.39 -19.70
N THR A 245 2.50 -15.24 -19.35
CA THR A 245 2.07 -15.02 -17.95
C THR A 245 2.24 -16.19 -16.98
N PRO A 246 2.07 -17.48 -17.35
CA PRO A 246 2.08 -18.57 -16.35
C PRO A 246 3.41 -18.72 -15.59
N PRO A 247 4.60 -18.70 -16.25
CA PRO A 247 5.88 -18.76 -15.52
C PRO A 247 6.09 -17.60 -14.54
N PHE A 248 5.55 -16.41 -14.83
CA PHE A 248 5.60 -15.27 -13.90
C PHE A 248 4.77 -15.54 -12.64
N LEU A 249 3.57 -16.10 -12.80
CA LEU A 249 2.71 -16.46 -11.67
C LEU A 249 3.31 -17.58 -10.82
N GLU A 250 3.90 -18.58 -11.46
CA GLU A 250 4.59 -19.68 -10.78
C GLU A 250 5.81 -19.16 -9.99
N ALA A 251 6.65 -18.33 -10.61
CA ALA A 251 7.85 -17.80 -9.96
C ALA A 251 7.54 -16.86 -8.77
N THR A 252 6.42 -16.14 -8.82
CA THR A 252 6.06 -15.12 -7.81
C THR A 252 5.01 -15.59 -6.81
N GLY A 253 4.29 -16.68 -7.09
CA GLY A 253 3.12 -17.09 -6.32
C GLY A 253 1.99 -16.05 -6.34
N GLY A 254 1.94 -15.20 -7.36
CA GLY A 254 0.91 -14.16 -7.50
C GLY A 254 -0.46 -14.73 -7.86
N VAL A 255 -1.52 -13.97 -7.56
CA VAL A 255 -2.91 -14.41 -7.74
C VAL A 255 -3.38 -14.26 -9.20
N LYS A 256 -3.02 -13.15 -9.83
CA LYS A 256 -3.43 -12.82 -11.21
C LYS A 256 -2.37 -11.95 -11.88
N ALA A 257 -2.15 -12.20 -13.17
CA ALA A 257 -1.32 -11.39 -14.04
C ALA A 257 -2.19 -10.53 -14.98
N SER A 258 -1.75 -9.30 -15.25
CA SER A 258 -2.32 -8.44 -16.30
C SER A 258 -1.22 -8.04 -17.29
N PHE A 259 -1.48 -8.26 -18.58
CA PHE A 259 -0.53 -8.00 -19.66
C PHE A 259 -0.78 -6.63 -20.30
N HIS A 260 0.23 -5.76 -20.29
CA HIS A 260 0.17 -4.42 -20.89
C HIS A 260 1.24 -4.30 -21.98
N ALA A 261 0.86 -4.12 -23.24
CA ALA A 261 1.82 -3.95 -24.34
C ALA A 261 1.73 -2.59 -25.03
N SER A 262 2.82 -2.21 -25.70
CA SER A 262 2.89 -1.00 -26.52
C SER A 262 2.26 -1.25 -27.90
N GLY A 263 0.94 -1.11 -28.00
CA GLY A 263 0.16 -1.46 -29.20
C GLY A 263 -0.03 -2.96 -29.40
N ARG A 264 -0.62 -3.35 -30.54
CA ARG A 264 -1.00 -4.73 -30.87
C ARG A 264 -0.64 -5.08 -32.32
N GLU A 265 -0.36 -6.34 -32.58
CA GLU A 265 -0.29 -6.92 -33.93
C GLU A 265 -1.48 -7.85 -34.19
N ASP A 266 -1.83 -8.03 -35.45
CA ASP A 266 -2.90 -8.94 -35.84
C ASP A 266 -2.49 -10.41 -35.66
N VAL A 267 -3.52 -11.26 -35.63
CA VAL A 267 -3.38 -12.69 -35.33
C VAL A 267 -2.45 -13.38 -36.31
N ASP A 268 -2.53 -13.02 -37.58
CA ASP A 268 -1.72 -13.54 -38.66
C ASP A 268 -0.35 -12.86 -38.78
N ALA A 269 -0.07 -11.76 -38.09
CA ALA A 269 1.22 -11.08 -38.13
C ALA A 269 2.23 -11.70 -37.14
N ARG A 270 3.52 -11.69 -37.52
CA ARG A 270 4.65 -11.99 -36.61
C ARG A 270 5.21 -10.70 -36.02
N MET A 271 5.78 -10.78 -34.83
CA MET A 271 6.54 -9.70 -34.22
C MET A 271 8.00 -10.11 -34.04
N LEU A 272 8.90 -9.56 -34.87
CA LEU A 272 10.31 -9.94 -34.96
C LEU A 272 11.24 -8.80 -34.50
N GLY A 273 12.49 -8.79 -34.97
CA GLY A 273 13.46 -7.73 -34.68
C GLY A 273 13.74 -7.61 -33.17
N LYS A 274 13.67 -6.39 -32.64
CA LYS A 274 13.85 -6.13 -31.20
C LYS A 274 12.64 -6.56 -30.34
N GLY A 275 11.55 -7.04 -30.95
CA GLY A 275 10.32 -7.36 -30.23
C GLY A 275 9.54 -6.14 -29.72
N ARG A 276 8.32 -6.39 -29.27
CA ARG A 276 7.39 -5.38 -28.75
C ARG A 276 7.55 -5.24 -27.22
N PRO A 277 7.67 -4.00 -26.69
CA PRO A 277 7.68 -3.77 -25.24
C PRO A 277 6.37 -4.20 -24.57
N PHE A 278 6.49 -4.83 -23.40
CA PHE A 278 5.37 -5.19 -22.54
C PHE A 278 5.69 -4.97 -21.05
N VAL A 279 4.65 -4.98 -20.21
CA VAL A 279 4.70 -5.04 -18.75
C VAL A 279 3.71 -6.09 -18.27
N ILE A 280 4.17 -6.96 -17.37
CA ILE A 280 3.32 -7.86 -16.59
C ILE A 280 3.11 -7.22 -15.22
N GLU A 281 1.85 -7.01 -14.87
CA GLU A 281 1.43 -6.64 -13.53
C GLU A 281 0.94 -7.88 -12.79
N ILE A 282 1.66 -8.27 -11.74
CA ILE A 282 1.37 -9.43 -10.92
C ILE A 282 0.72 -8.95 -9.63
N SER A 283 -0.54 -9.33 -9.42
CA SER A 283 -1.28 -8.99 -8.20
C SER A 283 -0.93 -9.93 -7.06
N GLN A 284 -0.80 -9.34 -5.86
CA GLN A 284 -0.54 -10.04 -4.59
C GLN A 284 0.59 -11.10 -4.68
N PRO A 285 1.80 -10.74 -5.15
CA PRO A 285 2.91 -11.69 -5.22
C PRO A 285 3.34 -12.14 -3.82
N ARG A 286 3.54 -13.44 -3.63
CA ARG A 286 4.18 -14.00 -2.43
C ARG A 286 5.70 -13.82 -2.46
N LYS A 287 6.31 -13.88 -3.64
CA LYS A 287 7.74 -13.67 -3.87
C LYS A 287 7.99 -12.47 -4.77
N ARG A 288 8.97 -11.64 -4.39
CA ARG A 288 9.34 -10.42 -5.14
C ARG A 288 10.76 -10.45 -5.66
N PHE A 289 11.65 -11.18 -5.00
CA PHE A 289 13.07 -11.24 -5.35
C PHE A 289 13.30 -12.43 -6.26
N ILE A 290 13.04 -12.22 -7.55
CA ILE A 290 13.15 -13.27 -8.56
C ILE A 290 14.37 -13.05 -9.45
N ASP A 291 14.99 -14.16 -9.87
CA ASP A 291 16.06 -14.15 -10.88
C ASP A 291 15.42 -13.98 -12.26
N LEU A 292 15.53 -12.75 -12.79
CA LEU A 292 14.91 -12.39 -14.07
C LEU A 292 15.49 -13.17 -15.25
N LYS A 293 16.76 -13.59 -15.20
CA LYS A 293 17.35 -14.40 -16.29
C LYS A 293 16.73 -15.79 -16.31
N LYS A 294 16.63 -16.44 -15.15
CA LYS A 294 15.95 -17.74 -15.03
C LYS A 294 14.49 -17.66 -15.43
N LEU A 295 13.80 -16.56 -15.07
CA LEU A 295 12.42 -16.35 -15.49
C LEU A 295 12.30 -16.20 -17.00
N GLU A 296 13.20 -15.44 -17.64
CA GLU A 296 13.27 -15.29 -19.09
C GLU A 296 13.45 -16.66 -19.78
N GLU A 297 14.41 -17.46 -19.31
CA GLU A 297 14.65 -18.82 -19.80
C GLU A 297 13.42 -19.73 -19.64
N ALA A 298 12.77 -19.68 -18.47
CA ALA A 298 11.57 -20.47 -18.19
C ALA A 298 10.41 -20.11 -19.13
N VAL A 299 10.20 -18.82 -19.39
CA VAL A 299 9.17 -18.35 -20.33
C VAL A 299 9.47 -18.82 -21.75
N ASN A 300 10.72 -18.68 -22.19
CA ASN A 300 11.14 -19.10 -23.53
C ASN A 300 10.99 -20.61 -23.72
N ALA A 301 11.33 -21.41 -22.71
CA ALA A 301 11.14 -22.86 -22.72
C ALA A 301 9.64 -23.23 -22.76
N TYR A 302 8.80 -22.58 -21.93
CA TYR A 302 7.36 -22.82 -21.88
C TYR A 302 6.66 -22.46 -23.20
N ALA A 303 7.09 -21.37 -23.84
CA ALA A 303 6.53 -20.90 -25.10
C ALA A 303 6.85 -21.81 -26.30
N LYS A 304 7.84 -22.72 -26.19
CA LYS A 304 8.22 -23.71 -27.22
C LYS A 304 8.43 -23.08 -28.60
N GLY A 305 9.17 -21.97 -28.66
CA GLY A 305 9.52 -21.28 -29.91
C GLY A 305 8.37 -20.51 -30.58
N ARG A 306 7.20 -20.39 -29.95
CA ARG A 306 6.08 -19.56 -30.46
C ARG A 306 6.24 -18.09 -30.09
N VAL A 307 6.76 -17.85 -28.88
CA VAL A 307 7.06 -16.54 -28.31
C VAL A 307 8.44 -16.61 -27.68
N GLU A 308 9.19 -15.52 -27.77
CA GLU A 308 10.42 -15.31 -27.01
C GLU A 308 10.30 -14.01 -26.24
N VAL A 309 10.72 -13.99 -24.98
CA VAL A 309 10.87 -12.79 -24.17
C VAL A 309 12.35 -12.48 -23.94
N SER A 310 12.65 -11.20 -23.83
CA SER A 310 13.99 -10.68 -23.53
C SER A 310 13.91 -9.40 -22.71
N ASP A 311 15.05 -9.00 -22.16
CA ASP A 311 15.26 -7.70 -21.48
C ASP A 311 14.34 -7.51 -20.26
N LEU A 312 14.10 -8.58 -19.49
CA LEU A 312 13.27 -8.52 -18.30
C LEU A 312 13.86 -7.59 -17.23
N GLN A 313 13.05 -6.67 -16.72
CA GLN A 313 13.42 -5.72 -15.68
C GLN A 313 12.25 -5.41 -14.74
N ILE A 314 12.52 -5.30 -13.43
CA ILE A 314 11.53 -4.83 -12.46
C ILE A 314 11.33 -3.32 -12.67
N VAL A 315 10.07 -2.88 -12.74
CA VAL A 315 9.70 -1.48 -12.99
C VAL A 315 8.64 -1.01 -12.01
N ASP A 316 8.29 0.28 -12.08
CA ASP A 316 7.14 0.82 -11.36
C ASP A 316 5.89 0.90 -12.24
N LYS A 317 4.75 1.15 -11.59
CA LYS A 317 3.45 1.32 -12.24
C LYS A 317 3.47 2.41 -13.32
N ASP A 318 4.26 3.47 -13.14
CA ASP A 318 4.36 4.57 -14.10
C ASP A 318 5.01 4.13 -15.43
N PHE A 319 5.77 3.03 -15.44
CA PHE A 319 6.30 2.42 -16.66
C PHE A 319 5.19 1.95 -17.61
N ILE A 320 4.02 1.52 -17.11
CA ILE A 320 2.88 1.14 -17.96
C ILE A 320 2.46 2.32 -18.85
N ARG A 321 2.41 3.53 -18.28
CA ARG A 321 2.06 4.74 -19.03
C ARG A 321 3.10 5.04 -20.11
N ARG A 322 4.39 4.83 -19.83
CA ARG A 322 5.48 4.99 -20.81
C ARG A 322 5.35 4.00 -21.97
N VAL A 323 5.08 2.73 -21.68
CA VAL A 323 4.88 1.68 -22.70
C VAL A 323 3.68 2.00 -23.59
N LYS A 324 2.56 2.46 -23.01
CA LYS A 324 1.38 2.87 -23.79
C LYS A 324 1.65 4.09 -24.68
N LYS A 325 2.40 5.09 -24.20
CA LYS A 325 2.81 6.25 -25.03
C LYS A 325 3.72 5.85 -26.20
N GLY A 326 4.53 4.80 -26.04
CA GLY A 326 5.40 4.27 -27.09
C GLY A 326 4.67 3.71 -28.31
N GLU A 327 3.34 3.55 -28.27
CA GLU A 327 2.55 3.07 -29.41
C GLU A 327 2.67 3.98 -30.64
N ALA A 328 2.91 5.27 -30.43
CA ALA A 328 3.10 6.27 -31.48
C ALA A 328 4.50 6.27 -32.11
N ALA A 329 5.41 5.41 -31.64
CA ALA A 329 6.75 5.30 -32.22
C ALA A 329 6.70 4.74 -33.65
N GLN A 330 7.73 5.07 -34.44
CA GLN A 330 7.93 4.47 -35.75
C GLN A 330 8.06 2.95 -35.63
N LYS A 331 7.45 2.25 -36.59
CA LYS A 331 7.41 0.78 -36.68
C LYS A 331 7.88 0.38 -38.07
N GLU A 332 8.74 -0.63 -38.10
CA GLU A 332 9.24 -1.22 -39.33
C GLU A 332 8.49 -2.52 -39.62
N TYR A 333 8.06 -2.68 -40.86
CA TYR A 333 7.32 -3.85 -41.31
C TYR A 333 8.02 -4.48 -42.51
N ARG A 334 7.97 -5.80 -42.59
CA ARG A 334 8.31 -6.56 -43.79
C ARG A 334 7.06 -7.29 -44.25
N VAL A 335 6.57 -6.93 -45.43
CA VAL A 335 5.38 -7.50 -46.05
C VAL A 335 5.80 -8.25 -47.31
N VAL A 336 5.19 -9.40 -47.55
CA VAL A 336 5.30 -10.10 -48.84
C VAL A 336 4.07 -9.72 -49.63
N VAL A 337 4.27 -9.16 -50.82
CA VAL A 337 3.19 -8.66 -51.68
C VAL A 337 3.17 -9.50 -52.94
N GLU A 338 1.98 -9.97 -53.31
CA GLU A 338 1.73 -10.67 -54.57
C GLU A 338 1.07 -9.69 -55.54
N PHE A 339 1.49 -9.70 -56.79
CA PHE A 339 0.99 -8.83 -57.84
C PHE A 339 0.37 -9.68 -58.95
N GLU A 340 -0.77 -9.24 -59.49
CA GLU A 340 -1.42 -9.90 -60.62
C GLU A 340 -0.60 -9.81 -61.92
N LYS A 341 0.30 -8.82 -62.01
CA LYS A 341 1.17 -8.57 -63.15
C LYS A 341 2.62 -8.76 -62.73
N GLU A 342 3.47 -9.12 -63.70
CA GLU A 342 4.92 -9.07 -63.51
C GLU A 342 5.36 -7.64 -63.18
N VAL A 343 6.30 -7.51 -62.24
CA VAL A 343 6.82 -6.24 -61.73
C VAL A 343 8.31 -6.21 -62.07
N SER A 344 8.77 -5.17 -62.77
CA SER A 344 10.19 -5.01 -63.10
C SER A 344 10.97 -4.30 -61.98
N ASP A 345 12.29 -4.32 -62.05
CA ASP A 345 13.14 -3.57 -61.12
C ASP A 345 12.94 -2.05 -61.25
N GLU A 346 12.58 -1.55 -62.43
CA GLU A 346 12.20 -0.15 -62.63
C GLU A 346 10.91 0.21 -61.88
N ASP A 347 9.91 -0.67 -61.89
CA ASP A 347 8.66 -0.48 -61.15
C ASP A 347 8.92 -0.41 -59.63
N LEU A 348 9.81 -1.25 -59.11
CA LEU A 348 10.19 -1.23 -57.69
C LEU A 348 10.90 0.07 -57.29
N LYS A 349 11.81 0.58 -58.13
CA LYS A 349 12.46 1.88 -57.91
C LYS A 349 11.45 3.02 -57.95
N LEU A 350 10.49 2.97 -58.87
CA LEU A 350 9.43 3.97 -58.94
C LEU A 350 8.56 3.95 -57.68
N LEU A 351 8.20 2.77 -57.17
CA LEU A 351 7.46 2.62 -55.92
C LEU A 351 8.21 3.22 -54.73
N GLU A 352 9.50 2.93 -54.59
CA GLU A 352 10.33 3.50 -53.52
C GLU A 352 10.34 5.03 -53.57
N GLN A 353 10.60 5.60 -54.75
CA GLN A 353 10.60 7.06 -54.94
C GLN A 353 9.22 7.67 -54.65
N LYS A 354 8.14 7.00 -55.05
CA LYS A 354 6.77 7.50 -54.89
C LYS A 354 6.19 7.30 -53.50
N LEU A 355 6.70 6.38 -52.68
CA LEU A 355 6.16 6.09 -51.35
C LEU A 355 7.03 6.63 -50.21
N THR A 356 8.28 7.00 -50.48
CA THR A 356 9.16 7.60 -49.46
C THR A 356 8.67 8.99 -49.06
N GLY A 357 8.42 9.18 -47.75
CA GLY A 357 8.01 10.48 -47.18
C GLY A 357 6.58 10.90 -47.55
N VAL A 358 5.77 10.01 -48.13
CA VAL A 358 4.41 10.34 -48.57
C VAL A 358 3.40 10.30 -47.42
N ILE A 359 2.48 11.27 -47.45
CA ILE A 359 1.33 11.32 -46.55
C ILE A 359 0.21 10.46 -47.12
N VAL A 360 -0.02 9.30 -46.52
CA VAL A 360 -1.15 8.42 -46.86
C VAL A 360 -2.38 8.82 -46.06
N LYS A 361 -3.48 9.18 -46.74
CA LYS A 361 -4.78 9.44 -46.10
C LYS A 361 -5.60 8.15 -46.05
N GLN A 362 -5.48 7.41 -44.96
CA GLN A 362 -6.15 6.13 -44.77
C GLN A 362 -7.51 6.31 -44.08
N ARG A 363 -8.58 5.78 -44.68
CA ARG A 363 -9.89 5.63 -44.01
C ARG A 363 -9.82 4.44 -43.04
N THR A 364 -10.74 4.37 -42.08
CA THR A 364 -10.89 3.17 -41.24
C THR A 364 -11.00 1.93 -42.15
N PRO A 365 -10.11 0.93 -41.97
CA PRO A 365 -10.20 -0.32 -42.72
C PRO A 365 -11.59 -0.95 -42.58
N LEU A 366 -12.09 -1.53 -43.67
CA LEU A 366 -13.44 -2.09 -43.78
C LEU A 366 -13.68 -3.31 -42.89
#